data_AF-A0A6U0IU65-F1
#
_entry.id   AF-A0A6U0IU65-F1
#
_cell.length_a   1.000
_cell.length_b   1.000
_cell.length_c   1.000
_cell.angle_alpha   90.00
_cell.angle_beta   90.00
_cell.angle_gamma   90.00
#
_symmetry.space_group_name_H-M   'P 1'
#
loop_
_entity.id
_entity.type
_entity.pdbx_description
1 polymer ?
#
loop_
_entity_poly.entity_id
_entity_poly.type
_entity_poly.pdbx_seq_one_letter_code
_entity_poly.pdbx_strand_id
1 'polypeptide(L)'
;MFETPQFVTGPWSNREKPVFLEDREYGLALDALVKGCSDVLVVSADGQRVLLGRRKVEPQPDWWYIGGRVRPGDTTTAGASRNVRRELGLEFPEERFEVVANYSLVWAYRLQAPQDNGTADISTIHALYLTEEEEKNGVRSLDPDEYAESKWWNIDEVISQTVRFHPCLISSLKSLKARQALHALEKATDDGSGNDADSIAEKALEFVKAVQNAKATQKSTRVIFDEKNCKYIEQK
;
A
#
# COMPACT_ATOMS: atom_id res chain seq x y z
N MET A 1 -14.50 -0.65 -9.32
CA MET A 1 -14.10 0.79 -9.26
C MET A 1 -12.76 1.00 -8.54
N PHE A 2 -11.98 -0.05 -8.26
CA PHE A 2 -10.61 0.04 -7.76
C PHE A 2 -9.78 -1.03 -8.48
N GLU A 3 -9.43 -0.76 -9.73
CA GLU A 3 -8.58 -1.65 -10.51
C GLU A 3 -7.54 -0.80 -11.24
N THR A 4 -6.39 -1.41 -11.49
CA THR A 4 -5.34 -0.82 -12.34
C THR A 4 -5.14 -1.77 -13.52
N PRO A 5 -6.04 -1.73 -14.53
CA PRO A 5 -5.97 -2.65 -15.65
C PRO A 5 -4.69 -2.43 -16.46
N GLN A 6 -4.04 -3.52 -16.85
CA GLN A 6 -2.89 -3.49 -17.74
C GLN A 6 -3.33 -3.84 -19.15
N PHE A 7 -3.01 -2.96 -20.11
CA PHE A 7 -3.24 -3.21 -21.52
C PHE A 7 -1.93 -3.56 -22.20
N VAL A 8 -1.89 -4.71 -22.87
CA VAL A 8 -0.70 -5.20 -23.60
C VAL A 8 -0.98 -5.16 -25.09
N THR A 9 -0.09 -4.54 -25.86
CA THR A 9 -0.18 -4.46 -27.32
C THR A 9 1.00 -5.18 -27.98
N GLY A 10 0.71 -5.98 -29.02
CA GLY A 10 1.71 -6.79 -29.71
C GLY A 10 2.21 -7.98 -28.89
N PRO A 11 3.19 -8.74 -29.41
CA PRO A 11 3.77 -9.88 -28.73
C PRO A 11 4.75 -9.42 -27.65
N TRP A 12 4.23 -8.94 -26.51
CA TRP A 12 5.06 -8.73 -25.33
C TRP A 12 5.42 -10.08 -24.73
N SER A 13 6.63 -10.55 -24.97
CA SER A 13 7.21 -11.63 -24.18
C SER A 13 7.82 -11.03 -22.92
N ASN A 14 7.42 -11.56 -21.76
CA ASN A 14 8.21 -11.32 -20.55
C ASN A 14 9.64 -11.73 -20.87
N ARG A 15 10.57 -10.76 -20.79
CA ARG A 15 12.00 -11.06 -20.99
C ARG A 15 12.36 -12.15 -19.99
N GLU A 16 12.97 -13.24 -20.44
CA GLU A 16 13.34 -14.38 -19.59
C GLU A 16 14.21 -13.95 -18.39
N LYS A 17 14.95 -12.85 -18.52
CA LYS A 17 15.74 -12.25 -17.45
C LYS A 17 15.40 -10.78 -17.26
N PRO A 18 14.98 -10.37 -16.05
CA PRO A 18 14.82 -8.95 -15.74
C PRO A 18 16.19 -8.26 -15.78
N VAL A 19 16.22 -7.05 -16.33
CA VAL A 19 17.42 -6.20 -16.32
C VAL A 19 17.56 -5.58 -14.94
N PHE A 20 18.71 -5.79 -14.32
CA PHE A 20 19.15 -5.05 -13.13
C PHE A 20 20.19 -4.03 -13.58
N LEU A 21 19.91 -2.76 -13.29
CA LEU A 21 20.84 -1.66 -13.57
C LEU A 21 21.89 -1.63 -12.46
N GLU A 22 23.14 -1.32 -12.83
CA GLU A 22 24.16 -1.01 -11.82
C GLU A 22 23.84 0.33 -11.13
N ASP A 23 24.47 0.58 -9.98
CA ASP A 23 24.09 1.67 -9.07
C ASP A 23 24.08 3.04 -9.76
N ARG A 24 25.06 3.29 -10.63
CA ARG A 24 25.15 4.55 -11.37
C ARG A 24 23.98 4.73 -12.35
N GLU A 25 23.73 3.73 -13.18
CA GLU A 25 22.63 3.76 -14.16
C GLU A 25 21.27 3.79 -13.44
N TYR A 26 21.15 3.10 -12.31
CA TYR A 26 19.93 3.13 -11.52
C TYR A 26 19.70 4.49 -10.86
N GLY A 27 20.74 5.11 -10.30
CA GLY A 27 20.67 6.48 -9.76
C GLY A 27 20.23 7.50 -10.82
N LEU A 28 20.82 7.44 -12.03
CA LEU A 28 20.39 8.26 -13.16
C LEU A 28 18.94 7.99 -13.57
N ALA A 29 18.49 6.73 -13.53
CA ALA A 29 17.10 6.40 -13.82
C ALA A 29 16.15 7.02 -12.79
N LEU A 30 16.51 7.04 -11.50
CA LEU A 30 15.72 7.67 -10.44
C LEU A 30 15.68 9.21 -10.55
N ASP A 31 16.70 9.82 -11.15
CA ASP A 31 16.70 11.27 -11.44
C ASP A 31 15.81 11.63 -12.64
N ALA A 32 15.62 10.70 -13.59
CA ALA A 32 14.95 10.97 -14.85
C ALA A 32 13.53 10.41 -14.96
N LEU A 33 13.20 9.39 -14.17
CA LEU A 33 11.98 8.60 -14.32
C LEU A 33 11.20 8.49 -13.01
N VAL A 34 9.88 8.51 -13.12
CA VAL A 34 8.98 8.13 -12.02
C VAL A 34 8.88 6.61 -11.98
N LYS A 35 9.17 6.03 -10.81
CA LYS A 35 9.20 4.58 -10.63
C LYS A 35 7.81 4.05 -10.25
N GLY A 36 7.38 2.95 -10.89
CA GLY A 36 6.19 2.22 -10.46
C GLY A 36 6.47 1.35 -9.22
N CYS A 37 5.57 1.38 -8.25
CA CYS A 37 5.61 0.57 -7.05
C CYS A 37 4.27 -0.15 -6.82
N SER A 38 4.36 -1.34 -6.22
CA SER A 38 3.23 -2.07 -5.68
C SER A 38 3.48 -2.33 -4.20
N ASP A 39 2.70 -1.66 -3.37
CA ASP A 39 2.76 -1.80 -1.92
C ASP A 39 1.51 -2.50 -1.40
N VAL A 40 1.63 -3.15 -0.24
CA VAL A 40 0.63 -4.07 0.29
C VAL A 40 0.36 -3.78 1.76
N LEU A 41 -0.91 -3.51 2.06
CA LEU A 41 -1.50 -3.59 3.38
C LEU A 41 -1.86 -5.06 3.63
N VAL A 42 -1.01 -5.75 4.38
CA VAL A 42 -1.31 -7.11 4.84
C VAL A 42 -2.26 -6.98 6.03
N VAL A 43 -3.50 -7.41 5.84
CA VAL A 43 -4.61 -7.25 6.79
C VAL A 43 -4.80 -8.56 7.56
N SER A 44 -4.96 -8.46 8.88
CA SER A 44 -5.25 -9.60 9.76
C SER A 44 -6.57 -10.27 9.39
N ALA A 45 -6.75 -11.50 9.87
CA ALA A 45 -7.95 -12.31 9.59
C ALA A 45 -9.25 -11.66 10.07
N ASP A 46 -9.18 -10.90 11.16
CA ASP A 46 -10.30 -10.12 11.71
C ASP A 46 -10.59 -8.82 10.92
N GLY A 47 -9.75 -8.45 9.96
CA GLY A 47 -9.87 -7.21 9.18
C GLY A 47 -9.55 -5.93 9.96
N GLN A 48 -9.11 -5.99 11.22
CA GLN A 48 -8.95 -4.83 12.11
C GLN A 48 -7.51 -4.35 12.26
N ARG A 49 -6.54 -5.18 11.90
CA ARG A 49 -5.11 -4.88 12.05
C ARG A 49 -4.38 -4.97 10.72
N VAL A 50 -3.30 -4.21 10.60
CA VAL A 50 -2.38 -4.27 9.47
C VAL A 50 -0.96 -4.53 9.96
N LEU A 51 -0.21 -5.34 9.22
CA LEU A 51 1.22 -5.52 9.47
C LEU A 51 1.97 -4.34 8.85
N LEU A 52 2.74 -3.63 9.67
CA LEU A 52 3.66 -2.60 9.23
C LEU A 52 5.09 -2.95 9.64
N GLY A 53 6.05 -2.58 8.80
CA GLY A 53 7.47 -2.66 9.11
C GLY A 53 8.03 -1.26 9.38
N ARG A 54 8.80 -1.10 10.45
CA ARG A 54 9.52 0.15 10.72
C ARG A 54 10.84 0.13 9.96
N ARG A 55 10.90 0.87 8.85
CA ARG A 55 12.08 0.95 8.00
C ARG A 55 13.18 1.76 8.68
N LYS A 56 14.43 1.42 8.41
CA LYS A 56 15.62 2.21 8.82
C LYS A 56 16.40 2.78 7.64
N VAL A 57 15.81 2.70 6.44
CA VAL A 57 16.39 3.18 5.18
C VAL A 57 15.41 4.12 4.47
N GLU A 58 15.97 5.02 3.67
CA GLU A 58 15.23 5.96 2.81
C GLU A 58 14.40 5.24 1.73
N PRO A 59 13.34 5.87 1.17
CA PRO A 59 12.91 7.28 1.33
C PRO A 59 11.96 7.55 2.51
N GLN A 60 11.57 6.51 3.26
CA GLN A 60 10.64 6.62 4.38
C GLN A 60 11.15 5.78 5.55
N PRO A 61 12.10 6.27 6.36
CA PRO A 61 12.70 5.54 7.49
C PRO A 61 11.78 5.54 8.73
N ASP A 62 10.54 5.05 8.57
CA ASP A 62 9.56 4.87 9.64
C ASP A 62 8.60 3.71 9.32
N TRP A 63 7.53 3.56 10.10
CA TRP A 63 6.45 2.60 9.84
C TRP A 63 5.85 2.75 8.43
N TRP A 64 5.89 1.67 7.67
CA TRP A 64 5.46 1.62 6.28
C TRP A 64 4.86 0.27 5.90
N TYR A 65 4.17 0.23 4.76
CA TYR A 65 3.66 -1.00 4.16
C TYR A 65 4.79 -1.86 3.58
N ILE A 66 4.48 -3.13 3.34
CA ILE A 66 5.36 -4.08 2.66
C ILE A 66 5.25 -3.87 1.16
N GLY A 67 6.37 -3.76 0.43
CA GLY A 67 6.26 -3.46 -1.00
C GLY A 67 7.53 -3.09 -1.74
N GLY A 68 7.38 -2.25 -2.75
CA GLY A 68 8.47 -1.76 -3.58
C GLY A 68 8.25 -1.86 -5.09
N ARG A 69 9.34 -1.68 -5.84
CA ARG A 69 9.33 -1.48 -7.29
C ARG A 69 8.68 -2.63 -8.07
N VAL A 70 7.87 -2.29 -9.07
CA VAL A 70 7.39 -3.21 -10.12
C VAL A 70 8.38 -3.33 -11.27
N ARG A 71 8.41 -4.48 -11.93
CA ARG A 71 9.27 -4.71 -13.10
C ARG A 71 8.51 -4.40 -14.40
N PRO A 72 9.20 -4.03 -15.50
CA PRO A 72 8.54 -3.90 -16.80
C PRO A 72 7.79 -5.19 -17.15
N GLY A 73 6.50 -5.07 -17.45
CA GLY A 73 5.60 -6.20 -17.72
C GLY A 73 4.80 -6.70 -16.51
N ASP A 74 5.22 -6.39 -15.27
CA ASP A 74 4.42 -6.74 -14.07
C ASP A 74 3.05 -6.02 -14.14
N THR A 75 1.96 -6.75 -13.90
CA THR A 75 0.73 -6.15 -13.38
C THR A 75 1.00 -5.61 -11.97
N THR A 76 0.17 -4.70 -11.47
CA THR A 76 0.36 -4.20 -10.11
C THR A 76 0.22 -5.32 -9.06
N THR A 77 -0.68 -6.28 -9.30
CA THR A 77 -0.89 -7.48 -8.47
C THR A 77 0.28 -8.47 -8.54
N ALA A 78 0.87 -8.71 -9.72
CA ALA A 78 2.07 -9.52 -9.85
C ALA A 78 3.25 -8.91 -9.08
N GLY A 79 3.41 -7.58 -9.17
CA GLY A 79 4.38 -6.83 -8.39
C GLY A 79 4.15 -6.98 -6.89
N ALA A 80 2.91 -6.84 -6.42
CA ALA A 80 2.51 -7.01 -5.03
C ALA A 80 2.81 -8.43 -4.50
N SER A 81 2.38 -9.46 -5.23
CA SER A 81 2.65 -10.87 -4.90
C SER A 81 4.14 -11.16 -4.82
N ARG A 82 4.93 -10.67 -5.79
CA ARG A 82 6.39 -10.80 -5.76
C ARG A 82 7.03 -10.10 -4.57
N ASN A 83 6.58 -8.90 -4.22
CA ASN A 83 7.10 -8.16 -3.07
C ASN A 83 6.75 -8.88 -1.76
N VAL A 84 5.52 -9.35 -1.57
CA VAL A 84 5.13 -10.15 -0.40
C VAL A 84 5.97 -11.43 -0.27
N ARG A 85 6.22 -12.13 -1.38
CA ARG A 85 7.11 -13.31 -1.38
C ARG A 85 8.53 -12.97 -0.95
N ARG A 86 9.08 -11.85 -1.44
CA ARG A 86 10.44 -11.40 -1.09
C ARG A 86 10.53 -11.02 0.39
N GLU A 87 9.60 -10.21 0.86
CA GLU A 87 9.66 -9.57 2.19
C GLU A 87 9.19 -10.48 3.32
N LEU A 88 8.15 -11.27 3.08
CA LEU A 88 7.49 -12.10 4.10
C LEU A 88 7.71 -13.59 3.88
N GLY A 89 8.29 -14.01 2.75
CA GLY A 89 8.40 -15.42 2.38
C GLY A 89 7.05 -16.10 2.16
N LEU A 90 5.99 -15.32 1.88
CA LEU A 90 4.64 -15.80 1.64
C LEU A 90 4.26 -15.70 0.17
N GLU A 91 3.54 -16.71 -0.31
CA GLU A 91 3.14 -16.79 -1.70
C GLU A 91 1.62 -16.83 -1.79
N PHE A 92 1.07 -15.87 -2.53
CA PHE A 92 -0.36 -15.75 -2.77
C PHE A 92 -0.63 -15.55 -4.26
N PRO A 93 -1.73 -16.11 -4.78
CA PRO A 93 -2.18 -15.85 -6.14
C PRO A 93 -2.59 -14.38 -6.30
N GLU A 94 -2.46 -13.84 -7.51
CA GLU A 94 -2.64 -12.41 -7.80
C GLU A 94 -4.05 -11.90 -7.46
N GLU A 95 -5.04 -12.76 -7.58
CA GLU A 95 -6.46 -12.47 -7.34
C GLU A 95 -6.76 -12.17 -5.86
N ARG A 96 -5.85 -12.50 -4.95
CA ARG A 96 -5.95 -12.15 -3.51
C ARG A 96 -5.56 -10.70 -3.21
N PHE A 97 -5.00 -9.98 -4.18
CA PHE A 97 -4.53 -8.61 -4.02
C PHE A 97 -5.52 -7.63 -4.61
N GLU A 98 -6.14 -6.84 -3.75
CA GLU A 98 -7.16 -5.87 -4.17
C GLU A 98 -6.59 -4.46 -4.17
N VAL A 99 -6.77 -3.70 -5.26
CA VAL A 99 -6.34 -2.30 -5.27
C VAL A 99 -7.18 -1.49 -4.29
N VAL A 100 -6.51 -0.69 -3.47
CA VAL A 100 -7.10 0.21 -2.46
C VAL A 100 -6.93 1.66 -2.87
N ALA A 101 -5.75 2.03 -3.36
CA ALA A 101 -5.44 3.40 -3.72
C ALA A 101 -4.28 3.48 -4.71
N ASN A 102 -4.15 4.63 -5.37
CA ASN A 102 -2.99 4.99 -6.17
C ASN A 102 -2.48 6.36 -5.71
N TYR A 103 -1.17 6.47 -5.47
CA TYR A 103 -0.55 7.71 -5.02
C TYR A 103 0.65 8.08 -5.88
N SER A 104 0.81 9.39 -6.10
CA SER A 104 2.08 9.98 -6.55
C SER A 104 2.83 10.45 -5.32
N LEU A 105 4.08 10.00 -5.19
CA LEU A 105 4.94 10.24 -4.02
C LEU A 105 6.24 10.89 -4.50
N VAL A 106 6.62 11.98 -3.85
CA VAL A 106 7.89 12.67 -4.13
C VAL A 106 8.65 12.77 -2.83
N TRP A 107 9.83 12.18 -2.82
CA TRP A 107 10.69 12.04 -1.66
C TRP A 107 11.92 12.91 -1.81
N ALA A 108 12.31 13.60 -0.75
CA ALA A 108 13.51 14.43 -0.75
C ALA A 108 14.80 13.60 -0.71
N TYR A 109 14.72 12.36 -0.22
CA TYR A 109 15.87 11.48 -0.07
C TYR A 109 15.61 10.11 -0.69
N ARG A 110 16.68 9.36 -0.95
CA ARG A 110 16.64 7.96 -1.40
C ARG A 110 17.86 7.20 -0.88
N LEU A 111 17.78 5.86 -0.87
CA LEU A 111 18.89 5.02 -0.43
C LEU A 111 20.05 5.02 -1.44
N GLN A 112 19.73 5.07 -2.74
CA GLN A 112 20.70 5.03 -3.84
C GLN A 112 21.38 6.38 -4.05
N ALA A 113 22.65 6.38 -4.47
CA ALA A 113 23.39 7.60 -4.74
C ALA A 113 22.91 8.35 -6.00
N PRO A 114 23.02 9.69 -6.07
CA PRO A 114 23.17 10.60 -4.93
C PRO A 114 21.92 10.58 -4.04
N GLN A 115 22.09 10.47 -2.73
CA GLN A 115 20.99 10.24 -1.79
C GLN A 115 20.10 11.48 -1.60
N ASP A 116 20.65 12.66 -1.86
CA ASP A 116 20.04 13.98 -1.76
C ASP A 116 19.24 14.40 -3.01
N ASN A 117 19.33 13.65 -4.10
CA ASN A 117 18.51 13.87 -5.29
C ASN A 117 17.04 13.45 -5.10
N GLY A 118 16.74 12.67 -4.04
CA GLY A 118 15.41 12.15 -3.82
C GLY A 118 14.95 11.12 -4.87
N THR A 119 13.66 10.79 -4.86
CA THR A 119 13.03 9.90 -5.85
C THR A 119 11.54 10.20 -5.97
N ALA A 120 10.95 9.86 -7.12
CA ALA A 120 9.51 9.98 -7.34
C ALA A 120 8.92 8.61 -7.71
N ASP A 121 7.77 8.29 -7.12
CA ASP A 121 7.08 7.03 -7.29
C ASP A 121 5.61 7.24 -7.67
N ILE A 122 5.06 6.38 -8.54
CA ILE A 122 3.63 6.09 -8.56
C ILE A 122 3.45 4.75 -7.86
N SER A 123 2.76 4.74 -6.73
CA SER A 123 2.48 3.52 -5.98
C SER A 123 1.02 3.11 -6.05
N THR A 124 0.77 1.86 -6.44
CA THR A 124 -0.53 1.20 -6.26
C THR A 124 -0.50 0.44 -4.95
N ILE A 125 -1.42 0.81 -4.05
CA ILE A 125 -1.57 0.19 -2.74
C ILE A 125 -2.62 -0.92 -2.85
N HIS A 126 -2.26 -2.11 -2.39
CA HIS A 126 -3.13 -3.29 -2.40
C HIS A 126 -3.50 -3.68 -0.97
N ALA A 127 -4.65 -4.33 -0.79
CA ALA A 127 -5.00 -5.09 0.40
C ALA A 127 -4.76 -6.57 0.14
N LEU A 128 -4.21 -7.26 1.12
CA LEU A 128 -4.13 -8.71 1.19
C LEU A 128 -4.71 -9.15 2.54
N TYR A 129 -5.92 -9.70 2.52
CA TYR A 129 -6.56 -10.23 3.74
C TYR A 129 -6.06 -11.64 4.01
N LEU A 130 -5.48 -11.86 5.19
CA LEU A 130 -5.03 -13.19 5.61
C LEU A 130 -6.19 -14.01 6.17
N THR A 131 -6.11 -15.33 6.08
CA THR A 131 -6.90 -16.24 6.93
C THR A 131 -6.27 -16.36 8.32
N GLU A 132 -7.01 -16.90 9.30
CA GLU A 132 -6.46 -17.14 10.65
C GLU A 132 -5.23 -18.05 10.62
N GLU A 133 -5.23 -19.04 9.73
CA GLU A 133 -4.09 -19.95 9.53
C GLU A 133 -2.89 -19.24 8.90
N GLU A 134 -3.12 -18.42 7.88
CA GLU A 134 -2.08 -17.61 7.23
C GLU A 134 -1.49 -16.57 8.20
N GLU A 135 -2.30 -15.91 9.03
CA GLU A 135 -1.81 -14.96 10.04
C GLU A 135 -0.94 -15.65 11.09
N LYS A 136 -1.38 -16.82 11.58
CA LYS A 136 -0.65 -17.57 12.62
C LYS A 136 0.68 -18.15 12.12
N ASN A 137 0.71 -18.64 10.89
CA ASN A 137 1.85 -19.37 10.34
C ASN A 137 2.76 -18.52 9.45
N GLY A 138 2.29 -17.35 8.99
CA GLY A 138 2.81 -16.76 7.77
C GLY A 138 3.75 -15.57 7.90
N VAL A 139 3.67 -14.75 8.96
CA VAL A 139 4.52 -13.55 9.03
C VAL A 139 5.94 -13.92 9.46
N ARG A 140 6.83 -14.13 8.49
CA ARG A 140 8.27 -14.29 8.75
C ARG A 140 8.89 -12.94 9.13
N SER A 141 10.07 -12.99 9.76
CA SER A 141 10.85 -11.80 10.06
C SER A 141 11.20 -11.06 8.76
N LEU A 142 10.95 -9.75 8.73
CA LEU A 142 11.39 -8.87 7.66
C LEU A 142 12.92 -8.82 7.58
N ASP A 143 13.44 -8.36 6.44
CA ASP A 143 14.88 -8.17 6.24
C ASP A 143 15.47 -7.26 7.35
N PRO A 144 16.38 -7.77 8.19
CA PRO A 144 16.96 -6.98 9.28
C PRO A 144 17.85 -5.85 8.77
N ASP A 145 18.26 -5.83 7.50
CA ASP A 145 19.02 -4.72 6.90
C ASP A 145 18.11 -3.56 6.46
N GLU A 146 16.82 -3.82 6.23
CA GLU A 146 15.84 -2.80 5.83
C GLU A 146 14.92 -2.34 6.97
N TYR A 147 14.59 -3.25 7.90
CA TYR A 147 13.61 -3.00 8.97
C TYR A 147 14.23 -3.16 10.35
N ALA A 148 13.89 -2.24 11.26
CA ALA A 148 14.26 -2.33 12.67
C ALA A 148 13.31 -3.24 13.47
N GLU A 149 12.02 -3.24 13.11
CA GLU A 149 10.98 -4.02 13.76
C GLU A 149 9.75 -4.15 12.85
N SER A 150 8.86 -5.10 13.15
CA SER A 150 7.54 -5.22 12.53
C SER A 150 6.47 -5.39 13.60
N LYS A 151 5.26 -4.91 13.32
CA LYS A 151 4.15 -4.95 14.28
C LYS A 151 2.80 -4.97 13.58
N TRP A 152 1.86 -5.70 14.18
CA TRP A 152 0.43 -5.60 13.88
C TRP A 152 -0.16 -4.36 14.56
N TRP A 153 -0.64 -3.42 13.76
CA TRP A 153 -1.24 -2.18 14.21
C TRP A 153 -2.74 -2.21 14.02
N ASN A 154 -3.50 -1.78 15.03
CA ASN A 154 -4.93 -1.55 14.86
C ASN A 154 -5.15 -0.39 13.86
N ILE A 155 -6.02 -0.59 12.88
CA ILE A 155 -6.23 0.37 11.80
C ILE A 155 -6.73 1.73 12.34
N ASP A 156 -7.64 1.71 13.31
CA ASP A 156 -8.24 2.93 13.86
C ASP A 156 -7.25 3.69 14.77
N GLU A 157 -6.32 3.00 15.43
CA GLU A 157 -5.20 3.63 16.16
C GLU A 157 -4.24 4.38 15.24
N VAL A 158 -3.97 3.82 14.06
CA VAL A 158 -3.11 4.46 13.04
C VAL A 158 -3.82 5.66 12.43
N ILE A 159 -5.11 5.51 12.07
CA ILE A 159 -5.90 6.59 11.48
C ILE A 159 -6.06 7.77 12.45
N SER A 160 -6.27 7.49 13.73
CA SER A 160 -6.38 8.52 14.79
C SER A 160 -5.04 9.15 15.17
N GLN A 161 -3.91 8.70 14.59
CA GLN A 161 -2.57 9.22 14.83
C GLN A 161 -2.15 9.17 16.30
N THR A 162 -2.55 8.11 17.01
CA THR A 162 -2.02 7.86 18.38
C THR A 162 -0.49 7.72 18.38
N VAL A 163 0.06 7.24 17.27
CA VAL A 163 1.49 7.17 16.97
C VAL A 163 1.76 7.92 15.66
N ARG A 164 3.02 8.33 15.46
CA ARG A 164 3.49 9.01 14.24
C ARG A 164 3.42 8.09 13.02
N PHE A 165 2.65 8.48 12.02
CA PHE A 165 2.59 7.81 10.71
C PHE A 165 2.60 8.81 9.57
N HIS A 166 3.16 8.41 8.44
CA HIS A 166 3.18 9.23 7.25
C HIS A 166 1.74 9.41 6.68
N PRO A 167 1.36 10.62 6.22
CA PRO A 167 -0.01 10.91 5.78
C PRO A 167 -0.53 9.99 4.68
N CYS A 168 0.33 9.57 3.75
CA CYS A 168 -0.04 8.59 2.72
C CYS A 168 -0.50 7.26 3.32
N LEU A 169 0.19 6.73 4.33
CA LEU A 169 -0.23 5.48 5.01
C LEU A 169 -1.61 5.64 5.65
N ILE A 170 -1.86 6.77 6.31
CA ILE A 170 -3.17 7.08 6.92
C ILE A 170 -4.26 7.15 5.85
N SER A 171 -3.99 7.83 4.73
CA SER A 171 -4.91 7.90 3.60
C SER A 171 -5.18 6.53 3.00
N SER A 172 -4.18 5.66 2.87
CA SER A 172 -4.34 4.28 2.42
C SER A 172 -5.27 3.48 3.33
N LEU A 173 -5.15 3.65 4.66
CA LEU A 173 -6.00 2.95 5.62
C LEU A 173 -7.45 3.46 5.61
N LYS A 174 -7.67 4.75 5.36
CA LYS A 174 -9.02 5.27 5.12
C LYS A 174 -9.63 4.70 3.84
N SER A 175 -8.84 4.60 2.77
CA SER A 175 -9.27 3.91 1.55
C SER A 175 -9.53 2.42 1.79
N LEU A 176 -8.75 1.75 2.64
CA LEU A 176 -8.99 0.37 3.05
C LEU A 176 -10.34 0.22 3.76
N LYS A 177 -10.68 1.11 4.71
CA LYS A 177 -12.01 1.13 5.36
C LYS A 177 -13.14 1.33 4.34
N ALA A 178 -12.94 2.15 3.30
CA ALA A 178 -13.91 2.29 2.22
C ALA A 178 -14.06 0.99 1.41
N ARG A 179 -12.97 0.26 1.16
CA ARG A 179 -12.99 -1.06 0.51
C ARG A 179 -13.72 -2.10 1.37
N GLN A 180 -13.47 -2.13 2.67
CA GLN A 180 -14.16 -3.02 3.61
C GLN A 180 -15.67 -2.73 3.66
N ALA A 181 -16.06 -1.45 3.67
CA ALA A 181 -17.47 -1.06 3.61
C ALA A 181 -18.13 -1.45 2.27
N LEU A 182 -17.39 -1.42 1.17
CA LEU A 182 -17.88 -1.93 -0.11
C LEU A 182 -18.12 -3.45 -0.06
N HIS A 183 -17.21 -4.23 0.51
CA HIS A 183 -17.44 -5.68 0.67
C HIS A 183 -18.67 -5.99 1.53
N ALA A 184 -18.87 -5.24 2.61
CA ALA A 184 -20.05 -5.39 3.45
C ALA A 184 -21.35 -5.08 2.68
N LEU A 185 -21.32 -4.06 1.81
CA LEU A 185 -22.43 -3.72 0.94
C LEU A 185 -22.68 -4.79 -0.13
N GLU A 186 -21.64 -5.26 -0.84
CA GLU A 186 -21.73 -6.31 -1.85
C GLU A 186 -22.31 -7.61 -1.26
N LYS A 187 -21.84 -8.01 -0.08
CA LYS A 187 -22.38 -9.16 0.63
C LYS A 187 -23.87 -8.98 0.98
N ALA A 188 -24.26 -7.81 1.48
CA ALA A 188 -25.65 -7.51 1.80
C ALA A 188 -26.57 -7.53 0.57
N THR A 189 -26.02 -7.37 -0.65
CA THR A 189 -26.79 -7.45 -1.90
C THR A 189 -26.87 -8.86 -2.50
N ASP A 190 -25.92 -9.74 -2.19
CA ASP A 190 -25.80 -11.08 -2.78
C ASP A 190 -26.51 -12.17 -1.97
N ASP A 191 -26.73 -11.96 -0.66
CA ASP A 191 -27.40 -12.90 0.23
C ASP A 191 -28.90 -13.00 -0.13
N GLY A 192 -29.21 -13.85 -1.13
CA GLY A 192 -30.53 -14.05 -1.77
C GLY A 192 -31.70 -14.49 -0.89
N SER A 193 -31.67 -14.25 0.41
CA SER A 193 -32.79 -14.36 1.35
C SER A 193 -33.41 -12.99 1.58
N GLY A 194 -34.26 -12.53 0.66
CA GLY A 194 -35.13 -11.37 0.87
C GLY A 194 -34.39 -10.13 1.37
N ASN A 195 -33.61 -9.49 0.49
CA ASN A 195 -32.93 -8.22 0.69
C ASN A 195 -33.68 -7.28 1.63
N ASP A 196 -33.24 -7.21 2.89
CA ASP A 196 -33.68 -6.17 3.80
C ASP A 196 -33.17 -4.84 3.26
N ALA A 197 -34.07 -4.10 2.62
CA ALA A 197 -33.75 -2.81 2.00
C ALA A 197 -33.14 -1.84 3.02
N ASP A 198 -33.52 -1.96 4.31
CA ASP A 198 -32.99 -1.12 5.37
C ASP A 198 -31.52 -1.46 5.67
N SER A 199 -31.16 -2.76 5.73
CA SER A 199 -29.78 -3.23 5.87
C SER A 199 -28.88 -2.78 4.70
N ILE A 200 -29.36 -2.91 3.46
CA ILE A 200 -28.61 -2.45 2.28
C ILE A 200 -28.42 -0.92 2.33
N ALA A 201 -29.47 -0.17 2.69
CA ALA A 201 -29.38 1.28 2.82
C ALA A 201 -28.37 1.69 3.91
N GLU A 202 -28.34 1.00 5.05
CA GLU A 202 -27.37 1.23 6.11
C GLU A 202 -25.93 1.00 5.61
N LYS A 203 -25.67 -0.13 4.93
CA LYS A 203 -24.33 -0.43 4.38
C LYS A 203 -23.92 0.51 3.26
N ALA A 204 -24.86 0.97 2.44
CA ALA A 204 -24.60 1.99 1.44
C ALA A 204 -24.20 3.33 2.10
N LEU A 205 -24.88 3.72 3.18
CA LEU A 205 -24.52 4.92 3.95
C LEU A 205 -23.14 4.80 4.60
N GLU A 206 -22.80 3.64 5.17
CA GLU A 206 -21.46 3.35 5.71
C GLU A 206 -20.39 3.50 4.63
N PHE A 207 -20.60 2.89 3.45
CA PHE A 207 -19.68 3.00 2.32
C PHE A 207 -19.49 4.44 1.85
N VAL A 208 -20.58 5.20 1.67
CA VAL A 208 -20.51 6.61 1.24
C VAL A 208 -19.73 7.45 2.26
N LYS A 209 -19.98 7.28 3.57
CA LYS A 209 -19.23 7.97 4.63
C LYS A 209 -17.75 7.60 4.60
N ALA A 210 -17.41 6.32 4.42
CA ALA A 210 -16.03 5.88 4.33
C ALA A 210 -15.30 6.47 3.12
N VAL A 211 -15.95 6.51 1.95
CA VAL A 211 -15.41 7.15 0.74
C VAL A 211 -15.20 8.65 0.95
N GLN A 212 -16.15 9.35 1.57
CA GLN A 212 -16.01 10.77 1.88
C GLN A 212 -14.83 11.04 2.83
N ASN A 213 -14.65 10.21 3.86
CA ASN A 213 -13.52 10.30 4.78
C ASN A 213 -12.18 10.03 4.06
N ALA A 214 -12.12 9.04 3.17
CA ALA A 214 -10.92 8.76 2.36
C ALA A 214 -10.58 9.92 1.41
N LYS A 215 -11.59 10.50 0.73
CA LYS A 215 -11.39 11.64 -0.17
C LYS A 215 -10.92 12.90 0.55
N ALA A 216 -11.36 13.12 1.79
CA ALA A 216 -10.97 14.29 2.57
C ALA A 216 -9.46 14.39 2.79
N THR A 217 -8.72 13.27 2.72
CA THR A 217 -7.26 13.22 2.90
C THR A 217 -6.45 13.05 1.60
N GLN A 218 -7.12 13.04 0.43
CA GLN A 218 -6.50 12.86 -0.89
C GLN A 218 -6.10 14.16 -1.59
N LYS A 219 -6.01 15.28 -0.87
CA LYS A 219 -5.49 16.52 -1.45
C LYS A 219 -4.00 16.39 -1.71
N SER A 220 -3.54 16.85 -2.88
CA SER A 220 -2.11 17.00 -3.14
C SER A 220 -1.57 18.03 -2.16
N THR A 221 -0.76 17.58 -1.22
CA THR A 221 -0.24 18.41 -0.15
C THR A 221 1.23 18.16 -0.02
N ARG A 222 2.03 19.22 -0.12
CA ARG A 222 3.42 19.15 0.30
C ARG A 222 3.43 19.07 1.81
N VAL A 223 3.95 17.98 2.35
CA VAL A 223 4.09 17.81 3.80
C VAL A 223 5.55 17.90 4.18
N ILE A 224 5.82 18.58 5.28
CA ILE A 224 7.14 18.58 5.92
C ILE A 224 7.00 17.96 7.29
N PHE A 225 8.05 17.28 7.73
CA PHE A 225 8.08 16.76 9.08
C PHE A 225 8.55 17.84 10.05
N ASP A 226 7.71 18.16 11.03
CA ASP A 226 8.05 19.02 12.15
C ASP A 226 8.66 18.16 13.26
N GLU A 227 9.99 18.14 13.31
CA GLU A 227 10.75 17.36 14.30
C GLU A 227 10.40 17.74 15.74
N LYS A 228 10.16 19.03 16.00
CA LYS A 228 9.88 19.52 17.36
C LYS A 228 8.57 18.95 17.89
N ASN A 229 7.57 18.86 17.03
CA ASN A 229 6.23 18.37 17.39
C ASN A 229 5.97 16.93 16.96
N CYS A 230 6.99 16.25 16.42
CA CYS A 230 6.94 14.87 15.92
C CYS A 230 5.75 14.59 14.97
N LYS A 231 5.38 15.54 14.11
CA LYS A 231 4.20 15.44 13.25
C LYS A 231 4.47 15.93 11.83
N TYR A 232 3.74 15.39 10.86
CA TYR A 232 3.71 15.94 9.52
C TYR A 232 2.80 17.17 9.50
N ILE A 233 3.27 18.28 8.93
CA ILE A 233 2.51 19.51 8.75
C ILE A 233 2.42 19.85 7.27
N GLU A 234 1.28 20.40 6.86
CA GLU A 234 1.11 20.91 5.50
C GLU A 234 2.01 22.15 5.32
N GLN A 235 2.84 22.12 4.28
CA GLN A 235 3.58 23.28 3.83
C GLN A 235 2.66 24.08 2.89
N LYS A 236 2.21 25.24 3.36
CA LYS A 236 1.42 26.20 2.58
C LYS A 236 2.26 26.84 1.47
#